data_AF-A0A4U6TVT5-F1
#
_entry.id   AF-A0A4U6TVT5-F1
#
_cell.length_a   1.000
_cell.length_b   1.000
_cell.length_c   1.000
_cell.angle_alpha   90.00
_cell.angle_beta   90.00
_cell.angle_gamma   90.00
#
_symmetry.space_group_name_H-M   'P 1'
#
loop_
_entity.id
_entity.type
_entity.pdbx_description
1 polymer ?
#
loop_
_entity_poly.entity_id
_entity_poly.type
_entity_poly.pdbx_seq_one_letter_code
_entity_poly.pdbx_strand_id
1 'polypeptide(L)'
;MHLVLDSSSDDDSDDFLISITHVAVNANESDDETKHRGSIIGHQVLQRDRQTGHQRLYQDYFSDDPTYEHSYFRRRYVNNRFIWSIFKKIHIIHVSHYS
;
A
#
# COMPACT_ATOMS: atom_id res chain seq x y z
N MET A 1 -9.66 0.62 -55.56
CA MET A 1 -9.14 1.95 -55.95
C MET A 1 -8.15 2.37 -54.86
N HIS A 2 -6.87 2.49 -55.18
CA HIS A 2 -5.79 2.92 -54.28
C HIS A 2 -5.60 4.43 -54.46
N LEU A 3 -5.84 5.22 -53.42
CA LEU A 3 -5.53 6.66 -53.36
C LEU A 3 -4.71 6.86 -52.08
N VAL A 4 -3.38 6.71 -52.15
CA VAL A 4 -2.40 7.81 -52.21
C VAL A 4 -2.75 8.95 -51.26
N LEU A 5 -2.03 8.97 -50.13
CA LEU A 5 -2.04 10.01 -49.11
C LEU A 5 -1.25 11.21 -49.64
N ASP A 6 -1.95 12.28 -50.01
CA ASP A 6 -1.33 13.60 -50.15
C ASP A 6 -1.31 14.24 -48.75
N SER A 7 -0.11 14.40 -48.20
CA SER A 7 0.13 14.91 -46.86
C SER A 7 0.01 16.44 -46.86
N SER A 8 -1.22 16.95 -46.77
CA SER A 8 -1.44 18.33 -46.34
C SER A 8 -1.46 18.33 -44.80
N SER A 9 -0.32 18.69 -44.22
CA SER A 9 -0.10 18.87 -42.78
C SER A 9 -0.94 20.07 -42.32
N ASP A 10 -2.15 19.81 -41.82
CA ASP A 10 -2.96 20.80 -41.11
C ASP A 10 -2.93 20.44 -39.61
N ASP A 11 -2.22 21.28 -38.87
CA ASP A 11 -1.67 21.15 -37.50
C ASP A 11 -2.73 20.97 -36.39
N ASP A 12 -4.01 20.76 -36.73
CA ASP A 12 -5.15 20.64 -35.80
C ASP A 12 -5.73 19.21 -35.70
N SER A 13 -5.21 18.24 -36.48
CA SER A 13 -5.74 16.86 -36.53
C SER A 13 -5.03 15.89 -35.59
N ASP A 14 -3.83 16.26 -35.13
CA ASP A 14 -2.97 15.40 -34.33
C ASP A 14 -3.42 15.38 -32.86
N ASP A 15 -3.93 16.50 -32.35
CA ASP A 15 -4.50 16.63 -31.01
C ASP A 15 -5.71 15.73 -30.81
N PHE A 16 -6.54 15.56 -31.85
CA PHE A 16 -7.70 14.67 -31.80
C PHE A 16 -7.28 13.19 -31.74
N LEU A 17 -6.26 12.80 -32.50
CA LEU A 17 -5.69 11.45 -32.45
C LEU A 17 -4.97 11.18 -31.13
N ILE A 18 -4.26 12.17 -30.57
CA ILE A 18 -3.63 12.11 -29.25
C ILE A 18 -4.69 11.94 -28.15
N SER A 19 -5.81 12.68 -28.24
CA SER A 19 -6.97 12.56 -27.33
C SER A 19 -7.58 11.15 -27.36
N ILE A 20 -7.86 10.62 -28.55
CA ILE A 20 -8.44 9.27 -28.71
C ILE A 20 -7.47 8.20 -28.20
N THR A 21 -6.18 8.32 -28.49
CA THR A 21 -5.16 7.39 -28.01
C THR A 21 -5.02 7.46 -26.50
N HIS A 22 -5.05 8.65 -25.89
CA HIS A 22 -5.07 8.81 -24.44
C HIS A 22 -6.30 8.15 -23.81
N VAL A 23 -7.49 8.36 -24.37
CA VAL A 23 -8.74 7.76 -23.87
C VAL A 23 -8.72 6.24 -24.03
N ALA A 24 -8.20 5.71 -25.14
CA ALA A 24 -8.10 4.27 -25.38
C ALA A 24 -7.06 3.58 -24.47
N VAL A 25 -5.94 4.25 -24.19
CA VAL A 25 -4.91 3.77 -23.25
C VAL A 25 -5.45 3.78 -21.82
N ASN A 26 -6.14 4.85 -21.42
CA ASN A 26 -6.78 4.96 -20.10
C ASN A 26 -7.97 3.99 -19.94
N ALA A 27 -8.67 3.64 -21.01
CA ALA A 27 -9.75 2.64 -20.98
C ALA A 27 -9.24 1.19 -20.88
N ASN A 28 -7.94 0.96 -21.15
CA ASN A 28 -7.27 -0.33 -20.98
C ASN A 28 -6.50 -0.42 -19.65
N GLU A 29 -6.35 0.68 -18.91
CA GLU A 29 -6.24 0.60 -17.45
C GLU A 29 -7.62 0.20 -16.92
N SER A 30 -7.96 -1.08 -17.10
CA SER A 30 -8.91 -1.69 -16.18
C SER A 30 -8.39 -1.36 -14.80
N ASP A 31 -9.22 -0.66 -14.03
CA ASP A 31 -9.13 -0.54 -12.60
C ASP A 31 -8.75 -1.92 -12.03
N ASP A 32 -7.45 -2.18 -11.89
CA ASP A 32 -6.89 -3.32 -11.17
C ASP A 32 -7.07 -3.02 -9.68
N GLU A 33 -8.32 -2.71 -9.31
CA GLU A 33 -8.83 -2.77 -7.97
C GLU A 33 -8.54 -4.18 -7.51
N THR A 34 -7.50 -4.30 -6.69
CA THR A 34 -7.04 -5.57 -6.15
C THR A 34 -8.26 -6.29 -5.61
N LYS A 35 -8.73 -7.31 -6.33
CA LYS A 35 -10.00 -7.96 -6.04
C LYS A 35 -9.91 -8.55 -4.65
N HIS A 36 -10.45 -7.85 -3.65
CA HIS A 36 -10.41 -8.28 -2.28
C HIS A 36 -11.07 -9.65 -2.23
N ARG A 37 -10.30 -10.65 -1.81
CA ARG A 37 -10.67 -12.09 -1.89
C ARG A 37 -11.87 -12.46 -1.01
N GLY A 38 -12.49 -11.49 -0.34
CA GLY A 38 -13.61 -11.67 0.56
C GLY A 38 -13.22 -12.41 1.84
N SER A 39 -14.20 -12.54 2.74
CA SER A 39 -14.06 -13.37 3.92
C SER A 39 -14.04 -14.86 3.53
N ILE A 40 -13.20 -15.66 4.17
CA ILE A 40 -13.14 -17.11 3.95
C ILE A 40 -14.27 -17.77 4.75
N ILE A 41 -15.14 -18.53 4.09
CA ILE A 41 -16.19 -19.31 4.76
C ILE A 41 -15.55 -20.29 5.76
N GLY A 42 -16.07 -20.35 6.98
CA GLY A 42 -15.49 -21.14 8.07
C GLY A 42 -14.29 -20.48 8.77
N HIS A 43 -13.92 -19.24 8.43
CA HIS A 43 -12.91 -18.49 9.17
C HIS A 43 -13.42 -18.15 10.57
N GLN A 44 -12.77 -18.75 11.57
CA GLN A 44 -13.03 -18.46 12.97
C GLN A 44 -12.02 -17.45 13.50
N VAL A 45 -12.51 -16.29 13.93
CA VAL A 45 -11.69 -15.30 14.63
C VAL A 45 -11.46 -15.79 16.05
N LEU A 46 -10.26 -16.29 16.32
CA LEU A 46 -9.85 -16.62 17.67
C LEU A 46 -9.61 -15.33 18.46
N GLN A 47 -10.19 -15.25 19.65
CA GLN A 47 -9.86 -14.22 20.63
C GLN A 47 -8.52 -14.57 21.27
N ARG A 48 -7.45 -14.14 20.62
CA ARG A 48 -6.11 -14.16 21.19
C ARG A 48 -5.96 -12.96 22.12
N ASP A 49 -5.13 -13.11 23.15
CA ASP A 49 -4.71 -12.01 24.02
C ASP A 49 -3.80 -11.05 23.25
N ARG A 50 -4.42 -10.27 22.35
CA ARG A 50 -3.76 -9.32 21.45
C ARG A 50 -3.11 -8.19 22.25
N GLN A 51 -3.70 -7.84 23.39
CA GLN A 51 -3.22 -6.76 24.24
C GLN A 51 -1.88 -7.14 24.88
N THR A 52 -1.78 -8.30 25.53
CA THR A 52 -0.50 -8.73 26.09
C THR A 52 0.51 -9.07 24.99
N GLY A 53 0.06 -9.60 23.85
CA GLY A 53 0.92 -9.77 22.68
C GLY A 53 1.55 -8.45 22.19
N HIS A 54 0.75 -7.39 22.11
CA HIS A 54 1.21 -6.04 21.74
C HIS A 54 2.19 -5.47 22.77
N GLN A 55 1.90 -5.60 24.07
CA GLN A 55 2.78 -5.13 25.13
C GLN A 55 4.15 -5.82 25.10
N ARG A 56 4.18 -7.15 24.95
CA ARG A 56 5.44 -7.91 24.82
C ARG A 56 6.22 -7.46 23.59
N LEU A 57 5.55 -7.32 22.45
CA LEU A 57 6.19 -6.87 21.22
C LEU A 57 6.75 -5.45 21.33
N TYR A 58 6.10 -4.57 22.09
CA TYR A 58 6.62 -3.25 22.40
C TYR A 58 7.84 -3.31 23.31
N GLN A 59 7.77 -4.06 24.41
CA GLN A 59 8.85 -4.22 25.38
C GLN A 59 10.10 -4.87 24.76
N ASP A 60 9.91 -5.81 23.84
CA ASP A 60 11.00 -6.56 23.24
C ASP A 60 11.81 -5.74 22.24
N TYR A 61 11.24 -4.67 21.66
CA TYR A 61 11.81 -4.02 20.47
C TYR A 61 11.70 -2.50 20.39
N PHE A 62 10.73 -1.88 21.07
CA PHE A 62 10.38 -0.46 20.90
C PHE A 62 10.42 0.35 22.19
N SER A 63 10.64 -0.30 23.34
CA SER A 63 10.95 0.36 24.61
C SER A 63 12.32 1.04 24.56
N ASP A 64 12.56 1.92 25.52
CA ASP A 64 13.84 2.61 25.64
C ASP A 64 14.98 1.64 26.04
N ASP A 65 14.64 0.55 26.74
CA ASP A 65 15.52 -0.58 27.04
C ASP A 65 14.87 -1.87 26.50
N PRO A 66 15.14 -2.23 25.23
CA PRO A 66 14.52 -3.39 24.59
C PRO A 66 15.14 -4.71 25.06
N THR A 67 14.32 -5.74 25.23
CA THR A 67 14.79 -7.09 25.60
C THR A 67 15.82 -7.64 24.61
N TYR A 68 15.69 -7.28 23.33
CA TYR A 68 16.60 -7.69 22.27
C TYR A 68 17.34 -6.49 21.70
N GLU A 69 18.67 -6.62 21.59
CA GLU A 69 19.51 -5.62 20.92
C GLU A 69 19.11 -5.46 19.44
N HIS A 70 19.33 -4.27 18.88
CA HIS A 70 19.04 -3.95 17.48
C HIS A 70 19.65 -4.95 16.47
N SER A 71 20.73 -5.64 16.83
CA SER A 71 21.41 -6.68 16.04
C SER A 71 20.55 -7.93 15.83
N TYR A 72 19.72 -8.30 16.81
CA TYR A 72 18.78 -9.42 16.74
C TYR A 72 17.55 -9.10 15.89
N PHE A 73 17.30 -7.81 15.65
CA PHE A 73 16.26 -7.35 14.74
C PHE A 73 16.67 -7.60 13.29
N ARG A 74 16.64 -8.87 12.84
CA ARG A 74 16.69 -9.20 11.41
C ARG A 74 15.40 -8.73 10.75
N ARG A 75 15.25 -7.44 10.48
CA ARG A 75 14.11 -6.96 9.69
C ARG A 75 14.43 -5.71 8.88
N ARG A 76 14.03 -5.76 7.61
CA ARG A 76 14.09 -4.76 6.53
C ARG A 76 13.59 -3.34 6.86
N TYR A 77 13.26 -3.04 8.12
CA TYR A 77 12.42 -1.92 8.52
C TYR A 77 13.03 -0.96 9.55
N VAL A 78 14.18 -1.28 10.15
CA VAL A 78 14.83 -0.39 11.15
C VAL A 78 15.26 0.94 10.52
N ASN A 79 15.78 0.91 9.29
CA ASN A 79 16.17 2.13 8.57
C ASN A 79 15.01 2.82 7.85
N ASN A 80 13.79 2.28 7.96
CA ASN A 80 12.62 2.87 7.33
C ASN A 80 11.79 3.62 8.37
N ARG A 81 12.09 4.92 8.49
CA ARG A 81 11.42 5.88 9.39
C ARG A 81 9.88 5.81 9.31
N PHE A 82 9.35 5.40 8.16
CA PHE A 82 7.92 5.22 7.93
C PHE A 82 7.33 4.08 8.77
N ILE A 83 7.95 2.89 8.78
CA ILE A 83 7.46 1.76 9.59
C ILE A 83 7.54 2.10 11.08
N TRP A 84 8.64 2.72 11.53
CA TRP A 84 8.79 3.11 12.94
C TRP A 84 7.71 4.09 13.40
N SER A 85 7.37 5.07 12.56
CA SER A 85 6.30 6.04 12.83
C SER A 85 4.92 5.38 12.96
N ILE A 86 4.61 4.40 12.10
CA ILE A 86 3.35 3.67 12.14
C ILE A 86 3.21 2.89 13.45
N PHE A 87 4.25 2.16 13.86
CA PHE A 87 4.23 1.40 15.10
C PHE A 87 4.07 2.30 16.33
N LYS A 88 4.78 3.44 16.39
CA LYS A 88 4.62 4.45 17.45
C LYS A 88 3.19 4.99 17.50
N LYS A 89 2.60 5.34 16.36
CA LYS A 89 1.20 5.83 16.29
C LYS A 89 0.19 4.78 16.78
N ILE A 90 0.33 3.53 16.34
CA ILE A 90 -0.55 2.43 16.77
C ILE A 90 -0.46 2.23 18.29
N HIS A 91 0.76 2.28 18.84
CA HIS A 91 0.96 2.16 20.28
C HIS A 91 0.28 3.29 21.06
N ILE A 92 0.43 4.55 20.63
CA ILE A 92 -0.20 5.71 21.28
C ILE A 92 -1.73 5.58 21.28
N ILE A 93 -2.33 5.22 20.14
CA ILE A 93 -3.78 5.04 20.02
C ILE A 93 -4.26 3.92 20.95
N HIS A 94 -3.51 2.82 21.03
CA HIS A 94 -3.84 1.70 21.91
C HIS A 94 -3.74 2.08 23.39
N VAL A 95 -2.75 2.88 23.80
CA VAL A 95 -2.64 3.35 25.20
C VAL A 95 -3.77 4.33 25.52
N SER A 96 -4.12 5.24 24.62
CA SER A 96 -5.20 6.22 24.84
C SER A 96 -6.60 5.63 24.87
N HIS A 97 -6.86 4.51 24.20
CA HIS A 97 -8.18 3.86 24.18
C HIS A 97 -8.47 2.96 25.40
N TYR A 98 -7.44 2.60 26.17
CA TYR A 98 -7.54 1.63 27.27
C TYR A 98 -7.03 2.20 28.61
N SER A 99 -6.90 3.52 28.72
CA SER A 99 -6.57 4.24 29.96
C SER A 99 -7.81 4.90 30.59
#